data_AF-A0A416VYL6-F1
#
_entry.id   AF-A0A416VYL6-F1
#
_cell.length_a   1.000
_cell.length_b   1.000
_cell.length_c   1.000
_cell.angle_alpha   90.00
_cell.angle_beta   90.00
_cell.angle_gamma   90.00
#
_symmetry.space_group_name_H-M   'P 1'
#
loop_
_entity.id
_entity.type
_entity.pdbx_description
1 polymer ?
#
loop_
_entity_poly.entity_id
_entity_poly.type
_entity_poly.pdbx_seq_one_letter_code
_entity_poly.pdbx_strand_id
1 'polypeptide(L)'
;MKKIFVIDWNLIPLFILSAYTGIELHIAGHGSNHEIWHNWAVFHVVMSFLFFIVGIFHVTTHWGWYKGFINNGIGRKSKITLTLSVVFVFVVATGIILLCIDGANSNIGLWHYKTGILVGVISIGHILKRIPILRKSLKK
;
A
#
# COMPACT_ATOMS: atom_id res chain seq x y z
N MET A 1 -1.67 23.99 -4.18
CA MET A 1 -0.73 22.89 -3.86
C MET A 1 -0.28 22.16 -5.14
N LYS A 2 1.00 21.79 -5.28
CA LYS A 2 1.51 21.06 -6.47
C LYS A 2 0.90 19.65 -6.59
N LYS A 3 0.70 19.15 -7.81
CA LYS A 3 0.13 17.81 -8.12
C LYS A 3 0.75 16.68 -7.29
N ILE A 4 2.08 16.66 -7.16
CA ILE A 4 2.81 15.65 -6.38
C ILE A 4 2.32 15.56 -4.92
N PHE A 5 2.09 16.71 -4.28
CA PHE A 5 1.65 16.73 -2.89
C PHE A 5 0.17 16.40 -2.74
N VAL A 6 -0.67 16.72 -3.74
CA VAL A 6 -2.08 16.28 -3.74
C VAL A 6 -2.14 14.75 -3.79
N ILE A 7 -1.35 14.13 -4.66
CA ILE A 7 -1.25 12.66 -4.75
C ILE A 7 -0.74 12.08 -3.42
N ASP A 8 0.33 12.63 -2.87
CA ASP A 8 0.91 12.15 -1.60
C ASP A 8 -0.09 12.27 -0.43
N TRP A 9 -0.88 13.35 -0.38
CA TRP A 9 -1.91 13.52 0.63
C TRP A 9 -3.07 12.53 0.47
N ASN A 10 -3.48 12.20 -0.76
CA ASN A 10 -4.53 11.22 -1.02
C ASN A 10 -4.08 9.79 -0.71
N LEU A 11 -2.79 9.47 -0.83
CA LEU A 11 -2.28 8.15 -0.46
C LEU A 11 -2.46 7.81 1.01
N ILE A 12 -2.41 8.80 1.91
CA ILE A 12 -2.49 8.56 3.36
C ILE A 12 -3.85 7.97 3.77
N PRO A 13 -5.01 8.60 3.48
CA PRO A 13 -6.30 8.01 3.83
C PRO A 13 -6.56 6.69 3.10
N LEU A 14 -6.15 6.55 1.84
CA LEU A 14 -6.30 5.29 1.09
C LEU A 14 -5.46 4.15 1.70
N PHE A 15 -4.24 4.45 2.13
CA PHE A 15 -3.40 3.51 2.87
C PHE A 15 -4.09 3.05 4.16
N ILE A 16 -4.61 4.00 4.95
CA ILE A 16 -5.30 3.69 6.21
C ILE A 16 -6.52 2.80 5.96
N LEU A 17 -7.35 3.14 4.95
CA LEU A 17 -8.54 2.37 4.61
C LEU A 17 -8.20 0.97 4.09
N SER A 18 -7.21 0.85 3.20
CA SER A 18 -6.75 -0.45 2.68
C SER A 18 -6.20 -1.34 3.80
N ALA A 19 -5.39 -0.78 4.70
CA ALA A 19 -4.86 -1.52 5.86
C ALA A 19 -5.96 -1.93 6.84
N TYR A 20 -6.87 -1.01 7.18
CA TYR A 20 -7.98 -1.26 8.09
C TYR A 20 -8.90 -2.38 7.56
N THR A 21 -9.38 -2.24 6.32
CA THR A 21 -10.23 -3.26 5.69
C THR A 21 -9.52 -4.61 5.54
N GLY A 22 -8.21 -4.64 5.32
CA GLY A 22 -7.44 -5.88 5.25
C GLY A 22 -7.35 -6.62 6.59
N ILE A 23 -7.24 -5.88 7.70
CA ILE A 23 -7.27 -6.45 9.06
C ILE A 23 -8.67 -6.99 9.38
N GLU A 24 -9.72 -6.21 9.13
CA GLU A 24 -11.11 -6.62 9.36
C GLU A 24 -11.50 -7.85 8.52
N LEU A 25 -11.07 -7.90 7.25
CA LEU A 25 -11.25 -9.07 6.39
C LEU A 25 -10.60 -10.33 6.98
N HIS A 26 -9.39 -10.20 7.54
CA HIS A 26 -8.70 -11.33 8.16
C HIS A 26 -9.41 -11.79 9.44
N ILE A 27 -9.89 -10.85 10.27
CA ILE A 27 -10.69 -11.16 11.47
C ILE A 27 -12.00 -11.87 11.07
N ALA A 28 -12.71 -11.34 10.08
CA ALA A 28 -13.94 -11.94 9.57
C ALA A 28 -13.71 -13.35 8.99
N GLY A 29 -12.53 -13.63 8.42
CA GLY A 29 -12.13 -14.93 7.91
C GLY A 29 -11.96 -16.03 8.97
N HIS A 30 -11.93 -15.66 10.26
CA HIS A 30 -11.99 -16.60 11.39
C HIS A 30 -13.42 -16.82 11.91
N GLY A 31 -14.38 -15.99 11.49
CA GLY A 31 -15.78 -16.13 11.86
C GLY A 31 -16.53 -17.15 11.01
N SER A 32 -17.77 -17.45 11.40
CA SER A 32 -18.68 -18.32 10.65
C SER A 32 -19.62 -17.56 9.70
N ASN A 33 -19.63 -16.22 9.74
CA ASN A 33 -20.53 -15.40 8.94
C ASN A 33 -19.89 -15.05 7.58
N HIS A 34 -20.32 -15.78 6.54
CA HIS A 34 -19.86 -15.58 5.17
C HIS A 34 -20.19 -14.20 4.59
N GLU A 35 -21.36 -13.63 4.93
CA GLU A 35 -21.79 -12.32 4.42
C GLU A 35 -20.87 -11.20 4.93
N ILE A 36 -20.51 -11.24 6.22
CA ILE A 36 -19.58 -10.28 6.81
C ILE A 36 -18.21 -10.39 6.15
N TRP A 37 -17.69 -11.61 5.97
CA TRP A 37 -16.43 -11.84 5.26
C TRP A 37 -16.47 -11.30 3.83
N HIS A 38 -17.54 -11.58 3.10
CA HIS A 38 -17.72 -11.13 1.72
C HIS A 38 -17.75 -9.61 1.61
N ASN A 39 -18.51 -8.94 2.49
CA ASN A 39 -18.59 -7.48 2.50
C ASN A 39 -17.21 -6.84 2.75
N TRP A 40 -16.45 -7.35 3.73
CA TRP A 40 -15.09 -6.88 3.97
C TRP A 40 -14.16 -7.17 2.79
N ALA A 41 -14.33 -8.29 2.10
CA ALA A 41 -13.54 -8.62 0.91
C ALA A 41 -13.76 -7.61 -0.20
N VAL A 42 -15.03 -7.28 -0.50
CA VAL A 42 -15.40 -6.26 -1.49
C VAL A 42 -14.82 -4.90 -1.11
N PHE A 43 -15.02 -4.45 0.13
CA PHE A 43 -14.46 -3.17 0.59
C PHE A 43 -12.93 -3.14 0.49
N HIS A 44 -12.26 -4.21 0.91
CA HIS A 44 -10.82 -4.30 0.84
C HIS A 44 -10.31 -4.22 -0.60
N VAL A 45 -10.93 -4.94 -1.53
CA VAL A 45 -10.55 -4.90 -2.95
C VAL A 45 -10.73 -3.49 -3.52
N VAL A 46 -11.87 -2.84 -3.27
CA VAL A 46 -12.13 -1.47 -3.79
C VAL A 46 -11.11 -0.48 -3.23
N MET A 47 -10.88 -0.47 -1.91
CA MET A 47 -9.95 0.47 -1.28
C MET A 47 -8.49 0.21 -1.71
N SER A 48 -8.09 -1.06 -1.79
CA SER A 48 -6.74 -1.45 -2.23
C SER A 48 -6.52 -1.15 -3.72
N PHE A 49 -7.54 -1.28 -4.57
CA PHE A 49 -7.45 -0.92 -5.99
C PHE A 49 -7.30 0.60 -6.18
N LEU A 50 -8.07 1.41 -5.44
CA LEU A 50 -7.90 2.86 -5.43
C LEU A 50 -6.51 3.25 -4.92
N PHE A 51 -6.06 2.63 -3.82
CA PHE A 51 -4.72 2.84 -3.29
C PHE A 51 -3.63 2.49 -4.31
N PHE A 52 -3.79 1.38 -5.04
CA PHE A 52 -2.87 0.96 -6.10
C PHE A 52 -2.80 1.97 -7.25
N ILE A 53 -3.94 2.45 -7.75
CA ILE A 53 -4.00 3.46 -8.82
C ILE A 53 -3.30 4.75 -8.39
N VAL A 54 -3.61 5.27 -7.20
CA VAL A 54 -2.95 6.47 -6.69
C VAL A 54 -1.46 6.20 -6.43
N GLY A 55 -1.10 4.98 -6.02
CA GLY A 55 0.28 4.51 -5.89
C GLY A 55 1.06 4.58 -7.21
N ILE A 56 0.45 4.21 -8.33
CA ILE A 56 1.04 4.37 -9.67
C ILE A 56 1.29 5.85 -9.96
N PHE A 57 0.33 6.73 -9.67
CA PHE A 57 0.52 8.18 -9.84
C PHE A 57 1.63 8.74 -8.93
N HIS A 58 1.77 8.21 -7.72
CA HIS A 58 2.86 8.59 -6.83
C HIS A 58 4.23 8.15 -7.38
N VAL A 59 4.36 6.90 -7.83
CA VAL A 59 5.61 6.39 -8.43
C VAL A 59 5.98 7.19 -9.68
N THR A 60 5.02 7.47 -10.56
CA THR A 60 5.25 8.23 -11.80
C THR A 60 5.69 9.66 -11.52
N THR A 61 5.09 10.36 -10.55
CA THR A 61 5.52 11.71 -10.15
C THR A 61 6.88 11.73 -9.46
N HIS A 62 7.30 10.60 -8.89
CA HIS A 62 8.62 10.39 -8.30
C HIS A 62 9.61 9.66 -9.24
N TRP A 63 9.31 9.52 -10.53
CA TRP A 63 10.13 8.73 -11.47
C TRP A 63 11.61 9.15 -11.50
N GLY A 64 11.90 10.45 -11.35
CA GLY A 64 13.28 10.94 -11.26
C GLY A 64 14.08 10.35 -10.09
N TRP A 65 13.42 9.95 -8.99
CA TRP A 65 14.08 9.25 -7.89
C TRP A 65 14.52 7.84 -8.31
N TYR A 66 13.63 7.09 -8.97
CA TYR A 66 13.86 5.73 -9.46
C TYR A 66 14.87 5.69 -10.60
N LYS A 67 14.75 6.59 -11.59
CA LYS A 67 15.75 6.72 -12.67
C LYS A 67 17.14 7.06 -12.10
N GLY A 68 17.20 7.91 -11.08
CA GLY A 68 18.45 8.22 -10.38
C GLY A 68 19.07 7.02 -9.68
N PHE A 69 18.26 6.09 -9.16
CA PHE A 69 18.73 4.81 -8.59
C PHE A 69 19.25 3.86 -9.68
N ILE A 70 18.51 3.70 -10.78
CA ILE A 70 18.92 2.83 -11.90
C ILE A 70 20.26 3.30 -12.49
N ASN A 71 20.43 4.61 -12.67
CA ASN A 71 21.61 5.15 -13.34
C ASN A 71 22.85 5.23 -12.43
N ASN A 72 22.68 5.40 -11.12
CA ASN A 72 23.79 5.72 -10.20
C ASN A 72 23.89 4.77 -8.99
N GLY A 73 23.08 3.71 -8.94
CA GLY A 73 22.99 2.79 -7.81
C GLY A 73 22.33 3.40 -6.56
N ILE A 74 22.50 2.71 -5.42
CA ILE A 74 21.79 3.05 -4.17
C ILE A 74 22.31 4.33 -3.49
N GLY A 75 23.60 4.66 -3.62
CA GLY A 75 24.22 5.88 -3.08
C GLY A 75 23.68 6.33 -1.72
N ARG A 76 23.18 7.57 -1.65
CA ARG A 76 22.51 8.17 -0.47
C ARG A 76 20.97 8.06 -0.53
N LYS A 77 20.41 7.21 -1.39
CA LYS A 77 18.96 7.06 -1.54
C LYS A 77 18.36 6.34 -0.32
N SER A 78 17.08 6.59 -0.07
CA SER A 78 16.35 6.00 1.06
C SER A 78 16.20 4.49 0.88
N LYS A 79 16.90 3.70 1.72
CA LYS A 79 16.72 2.24 1.79
C LYS A 79 15.28 1.86 2.11
N ILE A 80 14.62 2.60 3.01
CA ILE A 80 13.20 2.39 3.36
C ILE A 80 12.31 2.48 2.12
N THR A 81 12.53 3.47 1.25
CA THR A 81 11.72 3.66 0.04
C THR A 81 11.95 2.53 -0.95
N LEU A 82 13.19 2.07 -1.10
CA LEU A 82 13.50 0.93 -1.97
C LEU A 82 12.86 -0.37 -1.44
N THR A 83 13.05 -0.67 -0.16
CA THR A 83 12.42 -1.84 0.49
C THR A 83 10.90 -1.76 0.37
N LEU A 84 10.29 -0.62 0.65
CA LEU A 84 8.85 -0.43 0.49
C LEU A 84 8.39 -0.72 -0.94
N SER A 85 9.11 -0.22 -1.94
CA SER A 85 8.79 -0.44 -3.35
C SER A 85 8.79 -1.93 -3.71
N VAL A 86 9.79 -2.68 -3.26
CA VAL A 86 9.92 -4.12 -3.54
C VAL A 86 8.82 -4.92 -2.84
N VAL A 87 8.62 -4.70 -1.54
CA VAL A 87 7.62 -5.47 -0.78
C VAL A 87 6.19 -5.10 -1.20
N PHE A 88 5.95 -3.84 -1.60
CA PHE A 88 4.65 -3.42 -2.14
C PHE A 88 4.31 -4.15 -3.44
N VAL A 89 5.26 -4.33 -4.36
CA VAL A 89 5.04 -5.13 -5.58
C VAL A 89 4.64 -6.56 -5.25
N PHE A 90 5.25 -7.17 -4.23
CA PHE A 90 4.89 -8.51 -3.77
C PHE A 90 3.45 -8.58 -3.20
N VAL A 91 3.06 -7.59 -2.39
CA VAL A 91 1.68 -7.50 -1.86
C VAL A 91 0.66 -7.33 -2.99
N VAL A 92 0.95 -6.48 -3.99
CA VAL A 92 0.08 -6.32 -5.17
C VAL A 92 -0.04 -7.63 -5.94
N ALA A 93 1.08 -8.31 -6.23
CA ALA A 93 1.07 -9.57 -6.97
C ALA A 93 0.24 -10.64 -6.26
N THR A 94 0.45 -10.82 -4.96
CA THR A 94 -0.34 -11.77 -4.16
C THR A 94 -1.82 -11.39 -4.07
N GLY A 95 -2.14 -10.09 -3.99
CA GLY A 95 -3.52 -9.59 -4.00
C GLY A 95 -4.24 -9.86 -5.32
N ILE A 96 -3.55 -9.69 -6.46
CA ILE A 96 -4.10 -10.02 -7.79
C ILE A 96 -4.36 -11.53 -7.90
N ILE A 97 -3.42 -12.37 -7.45
CA ILE A 97 -3.59 -13.83 -7.48
C ILE A 97 -4.79 -14.26 -6.63
N LEU A 98 -5.04 -13.61 -5.49
CA LEU A 98 -6.18 -13.91 -4.62
C LEU A 98 -7.54 -13.66 -5.26
N LEU A 99 -7.64 -12.81 -6.28
CA LEU A 99 -8.88 -12.65 -7.04
C LEU A 99 -9.28 -13.90 -7.82
N CYS A 100 -8.33 -14.84 -8.01
CA CYS A 100 -8.54 -16.11 -8.70
C CYS A 100 -8.58 -17.31 -7.73
N ILE A 101 -8.66 -17.08 -6.42
CA ILE A 101 -8.70 -18.14 -5.40
C ILE A 101 -10.01 -18.06 -4.64
N ASP A 102 -10.72 -19.19 -4.59
CA ASP A 102 -11.97 -19.30 -3.85
C ASP A 102 -11.73 -19.54 -2.36
N GLY A 103 -12.57 -18.90 -1.55
CA GLY A 103 -12.62 -19.11 -0.10
C GLY A 103 -11.53 -18.39 0.71
N ALA A 104 -11.65 -18.52 2.03
CA ALA A 104 -10.75 -17.92 2.99
C ALA A 104 -9.55 -18.82 3.32
N ASN A 105 -8.53 -18.26 3.97
CA ASN A 105 -7.42 -19.01 4.59
C ASN A 105 -6.50 -19.80 3.63
N SER A 106 -6.40 -19.39 2.36
CA SER A 106 -5.39 -19.94 1.45
C SER A 106 -3.97 -19.59 1.90
N ASN A 107 -2.98 -20.44 1.55
CA ASN A 107 -1.57 -20.16 1.85
C ASN A 107 -1.11 -18.82 1.26
N ILE A 108 -1.58 -18.48 0.06
CA ILE A 108 -1.30 -17.19 -0.59
C ILE A 108 -1.96 -16.04 0.18
N GLY A 109 -3.18 -16.25 0.69
CA GLY A 109 -3.88 -15.30 1.56
C GLY A 109 -3.08 -14.97 2.82
N LEU A 110 -2.48 -15.99 3.44
CA LEU A 110 -1.63 -15.80 4.62
C LEU A 110 -0.33 -15.04 4.28
N TRP A 111 0.29 -15.32 3.15
CA TRP A 111 1.44 -14.57 2.66
C TRP A 111 1.10 -13.12 2.37
N HIS A 112 -0.03 -12.87 1.69
CA HIS A 112 -0.54 -11.54 1.42
C HIS A 112 -0.76 -10.76 2.73
N TYR A 113 -1.42 -11.38 3.70
CA TYR A 113 -1.66 -10.76 5.01
C TYR A 113 -0.35 -10.40 5.74
N LYS A 114 0.56 -11.37 5.91
CA LYS A 114 1.85 -11.15 6.61
C LYS A 114 2.68 -10.05 5.95
N THR A 115 2.74 -10.06 4.62
CA THR A 115 3.47 -9.03 3.86
C THR A 115 2.74 -7.70 3.83
N GLY A 116 1.40 -7.69 3.87
CA GLY A 116 0.57 -6.50 4.06
C GLY A 116 0.86 -5.79 5.39
N ILE A 117 0.96 -6.53 6.49
CA ILE A 117 1.37 -5.98 7.80
C ILE A 117 2.78 -5.38 7.71
N LEU A 118 3.73 -6.09 7.09
CA LEU A 118 5.09 -5.58 6.88
C LEU A 118 5.10 -4.27 6.06
N VAL A 119 4.36 -4.23 4.95
CA VAL A 119 4.19 -3.01 4.13
C VAL A 119 3.57 -1.90 4.98
N GLY A 120 2.58 -2.20 5.82
CA GLY A 120 1.98 -1.25 6.75
C GLY A 120 3.01 -0.57 7.66
N VAL A 121 3.84 -1.36 8.34
CA VAL A 121 4.90 -0.85 9.24
C VAL A 121 5.92 0.01 8.48
N ILE A 122 6.40 -0.47 7.32
CA ILE A 122 7.38 0.27 6.51
C ILE A 122 6.77 1.56 5.96
N SER A 123 5.49 1.53 5.56
CA SER A 123 4.75 2.69 5.05
C SER A 123 4.59 3.76 6.11
N ILE A 124 4.27 3.40 7.36
CA ILE A 124 4.25 4.34 8.49
C ILE A 124 5.61 5.01 8.64
N GLY A 125 6.70 4.23 8.65
CA GLY A 125 8.06 4.78 8.72
C GLY A 125 8.39 5.71 7.54
N HIS A 126 7.94 5.38 6.34
CA HIS A 126 8.06 6.24 5.16
C HIS A 126 7.28 7.55 5.33
N ILE A 127 6.01 7.48 5.72
CA ILE A 127 5.12 8.64 5.89
C ILE A 127 5.69 9.58 6.96
N LEU A 128 6.08 9.05 8.13
CA LEU A 128 6.64 9.85 9.23
C LEU A 128 7.85 10.68 8.77
N LYS A 129 8.74 10.10 7.95
CA LYS A 129 9.88 10.83 7.37
C LYS A 129 9.47 11.93 6.38
N ARG A 130 8.29 11.83 5.78
CA ARG A 130 7.79 12.78 4.76
C ARG A 130 6.84 13.83 5.32
N ILE A 131 6.29 13.65 6.53
CA ILE A 131 5.41 14.61 7.20
C ILE A 131 5.94 16.05 7.19
N PRO A 132 7.21 16.35 7.50
CA PRO A 132 7.69 17.74 7.48
C PRO A 132 7.57 18.40 6.11
N ILE A 133 7.85 17.64 5.04
CA ILE A 133 7.74 18.11 3.65
C ILE A 133 6.27 18.30 3.27
N LEU A 134 5.41 17.34 3.63
CA LEU A 134 3.96 17.40 3.41
C LEU A 134 3.32 18.58 4.13
N ARG A 135 3.66 18.84 5.39
CA ARG A 135 3.16 20.00 6.14
C ARG A 135 3.61 21.32 5.52
N LYS A 136 4.83 21.39 4.97
CA LYS A 136 5.32 22.57 4.28
C LYS A 136 4.54 22.87 2.99
N SER A 137 3.98 21.85 2.33
CA SER A 137 3.20 22.03 1.10
C SER A 137 1.82 22.65 1.33
N LEU A 138 1.32 22.65 2.56
CA LEU A 138 0.05 23.28 2.96
C LEU A 138 0.20 24.78 3.28
N LYS A 139 1.42 25.24 3.56
CA LYS A 139 1.72 26.64 3.92
C LYS A 139 2.05 27.52 2.69
N LYS A 140 1.89 26.97 1.50
CA LYS A 140 2.18 27.61 0.20
C LYS A 140 0.99 27.41 -0.72
#